data_AF-A0A357AW90-F1
#
_entry.id   AF-A0A357AW90-F1
#
_cell.length_a   1.000
_cell.length_b   1.000
_cell.length_c   1.000
_cell.angle_alpha   90.00
_cell.angle_beta   90.00
_cell.angle_gamma   90.00
#
_symmetry.space_group_name_H-M   'P 1'
#
loop_
_entity.id
_entity.type
_entity.pdbx_description
1 polymer ?
#
loop_
_entity_poly.entity_id
_entity_poly.type
_entity_poly.pdbx_seq_one_letter_code
_entity_poly.pdbx_strand_id
1 'polypeptide(L)' 'MSGKKMWGGRFAAATDALVEGYTQSVSFDHRLYAEDIAGSKAHARMLAAQGIITRDEAAALI' A
#
# COMPACT_ATOMS: atom_id res chain seq x y z
N MET A 1 4.16 6.25 -21.59
CA MET A 1 4.98 5.95 -20.39
C MET A 1 4.60 4.55 -19.94
N SER A 2 5.43 3.54 -20.20
CA SER A 2 5.10 2.15 -19.84
C SER A 2 5.12 2.03 -18.30
N GLY A 3 3.95 1.77 -17.73
CA GLY A 3 3.69 1.73 -16.29
C GLY A 3 4.50 0.63 -15.61
N LYS A 4 5.52 1.03 -14.85
CA LYS A 4 6.23 0.12 -13.97
C LYS A 4 5.28 -0.27 -12.83
N LYS A 5 4.93 -1.55 -12.74
CA LYS A 5 4.06 -2.09 -11.68
C LYS A 5 4.70 -1.80 -10.32
N MET A 6 3.93 -1.23 -9.39
CA MET A 6 4.42 -0.87 -8.06
C MET A 6 4.69 -2.10 -7.17
N TRP A 7 4.12 -3.27 -7.51
CA TRP A 7 4.28 -4.53 -6.78
C TRP A 7 5.18 -5.57 -7.49
N GLY A 8 6.07 -5.13 -8.39
CA GLY A 8 7.03 -6.02 -9.06
C GLY A 8 8.03 -6.61 -8.08
N GLY A 9 7.98 -7.94 -7.88
CA GLY A 9 8.80 -8.66 -6.91
C GLY A 9 10.10 -9.26 -7.47
N ARG A 10 10.46 -10.45 -6.96
CA ARG A 10 11.76 -11.13 -7.09
C ARG A 10 12.12 -11.67 -8.48
N PHE A 11 11.27 -11.47 -9.49
CA PHE A 11 11.47 -12.03 -10.83
C PHE A 11 11.98 -10.96 -11.79
N ALA A 12 13.00 -11.30 -12.57
CA ALA A 12 13.55 -10.42 -13.60
C ALA A 12 12.63 -10.29 -14.83
N ALA A 13 11.77 -11.28 -15.06
CA ALA A 13 10.79 -11.29 -16.15
C ALA A 13 9.44 -10.71 -15.70
N ALA A 14 8.70 -10.16 -16.66
CA ALA A 14 7.34 -9.67 -16.42
C ALA A 14 6.40 -10.83 -16.02
N THR A 15 5.47 -10.55 -15.11
CA THR A 15 4.39 -11.47 -14.76
C THR A 15 3.50 -11.71 -15.98
N ASP A 16 3.16 -12.98 -16.22
CA ASP A 16 2.20 -13.37 -17.26
C ASP A 16 0.85 -12.68 -17.05
N ALA A 17 0.21 -12.26 -18.14
CA ALA A 17 -1.05 -11.51 -18.11
C ALA A 17 -2.20 -12.32 -17.48
N LEU A 18 -2.23 -13.64 -17.64
CA LEU A 18 -3.23 -14.50 -17.00
C LEU A 18 -3.03 -14.53 -15.49
N VAL A 19 -1.79 -14.64 -15.03
CA VAL A 19 -1.45 -14.62 -13.61
C VAL A 19 -1.79 -13.26 -12.99
N GLU A 20 -1.51 -12.16 -13.69
CA GLU A 20 -1.88 -10.82 -13.26
C GLU A 20 -3.40 -10.64 -13.15
N GLY A 21 -4.15 -11.05 -14.18
CA GLY A 21 -5.62 -10.95 -14.17
C GLY A 21 -6.26 -11.81 -13.09
N TYR A 22 -5.66 -12.96 -12.77
CA TYR A 22 -6.12 -13.85 -11.71
C TYR A 22 -5.78 -13.35 -10.30
N THR A 23 -4.60 -12.73 -10.11
CA THR A 23 -4.10 -12.33 -8.78
C THR A 23 -4.49 -10.92 -8.38
N GLN A 24 -4.84 -10.05 -9.31
CA GLN A 24 -5.33 -8.71 -8.97
C GLN A 24 -6.58 -8.79 -8.11
N SER A 25 -6.67 -7.91 -7.12
CA SER A 25 -7.84 -7.75 -6.26
C SER A 25 -8.48 -6.35 -6.36
N VAL A 26 -7.81 -5.39 -7.00
CA VAL A 26 -8.26 -3.99 -7.14
C VAL A 26 -9.68 -3.86 -7.69
N SER A 27 -10.07 -4.76 -8.59
CA SER A 27 -11.41 -4.79 -9.18
C SER A 27 -12.54 -4.92 -8.14
N PHE A 28 -12.27 -5.43 -6.94
CA PHE A 28 -13.27 -5.60 -5.89
C PHE A 28 -12.84 -5.09 -4.50
N ASP A 29 -11.55 -5.05 -4.18
CA ASP A 29 -11.07 -4.61 -2.86
C ASP A 29 -11.00 -3.09 -2.71
N HIS A 30 -11.11 -2.32 -3.80
CA HIS A 30 -11.16 -0.85 -3.75
C HIS A 30 -12.24 -0.33 -2.81
N ARG A 31 -13.30 -1.11 -2.55
CA ARG A 31 -14.34 -0.80 -1.57
C ARG A 31 -13.83 -0.68 -0.13
N LEU A 32 -12.64 -1.22 0.16
CA LEU A 32 -11.99 -1.22 1.47
C LEU A 32 -11.07 0.00 1.68
N TYR A 33 -11.08 0.98 0.77
CA TYR A 33 -10.18 2.13 0.84
C TYR A 33 -10.35 2.93 2.15
N ALA A 34 -11.57 2.98 2.69
CA ALA A 34 -11.86 3.74 3.91
C ALA A 34 -11.19 3.08 5.12
N GLU A 35 -11.24 1.75 5.20
CA GLU A 35 -10.60 0.94 6.23
C GLU A 35 -9.07 1.03 6.12
N ASP A 36 -8.51 0.98 4.91
CA ASP A 36 -7.07 1.12 4.66
C ASP A 36 -6.54 2.48 5.12
N ILE A 37 -7.25 3.57 4.82
CA ILE A 37 -6.92 4.92 5.28
C ILE A 37 -7.03 5.01 6.81
N ALA A 38 -8.10 4.47 7.40
CA ALA A 38 -8.29 4.50 8.86
C ALA A 38 -7.17 3.72 9.58
N GLY A 39 -6.83 2.53 9.07
CA GLY A 39 -5.75 1.69 9.56
C GLY A 39 -4.38 2.38 9.44
N SER A 40 -4.10 2.99 8.30
CA SER A 40 -2.86 3.74 8.05
C SER A 40 -2.70 4.92 9.02
N LYS A 41 -3.76 5.69 9.26
CA LYS A 41 -3.74 6.79 10.25
C LYS A 41 -3.52 6.28 11.67
N ALA A 42 -4.15 5.16 12.05
CA ALA A 42 -3.94 4.55 13.36
C ALA A 42 -2.49 4.05 13.51
N HIS A 43 -1.95 3.42 12.46
CA HIS A 43 -0.58 2.92 12.44
C HIS A 43 0.44 4.06 12.55
N ALA A 44 0.28 5.15 11.79
CA ALA A 44 1.16 6.32 11.89
C ALA A 44 1.18 6.94 13.29
N ARG A 45 0.00 7.06 13.95
CA ARG A 45 -0.08 7.52 15.35
C ARG A 45 0.64 6.58 16.32
N MET A 46 0.47 5.27 16.12
CA MET A 46 1.14 4.25 16.93
C MET A 46 2.67 4.32 16.75
N LEU A 47 3.18 4.45 15.53
CA LEU A 47 4.61 4.59 15.26
C LEU A 47 5.20 5.81 15.97
N ALA A 48 4.49 6.95 15.97
CA ALA A 48 4.91 8.12 16.74
C ALA A 48 4.89 7.90 18.25
N ALA A 49 3.88 7.18 18.77
CA ALA A 49 3.81 6.84 20.19
C ALA A 49 4.96 5.92 20.65
N GLN A 50 5.46 5.06 19.76
CA GLN A 50 6.64 4.20 20.02
C GLN A 50 7.97 4.91 19.75
N GLY A 51 7.96 6.16 19.27
CA GLY A 51 9.17 6.91 18.94
C GLY A 51 9.90 6.40 17.69
N ILE A 52 9.24 5.64 16.83
CA ILE A 52 9.81 5.16 15.55
C ILE A 52 9.83 6.30 14.52
N ILE A 53 8.81 7.15 14.55
CA ILE A 53 8.76 8.43 13.82
C ILE A 53 8.44 9.55 14.80
N THR A 54 8.73 10.79 14.41
CA THR A 54 8.35 11.98 15.18
C THR A 54 6.84 12.24 15.10
N ARG A 55 6.33 13.02 16.06
CA ARG A 55 4.93 13.47 16.02
C ARG A 55 4.64 14.34 14.81
N ASP A 56 5.62 15.12 14.36
CA ASP A 56 5.49 15.99 13.18
C ASP A 56 5.43 15.17 11.89
N GLU A 57 6.26 14.12 11.77
CA GLU A 57 6.18 13.16 10.65
C GLU A 57 4.82 12.44 10.63
N ALA A 58 4.33 11.97 11.78
CA ALA A 58 3.00 11.37 11.85
C ALA A 58 1.88 12.34 11.48
N ALA A 59 1.99 13.62 11.87
CA ALA A 59 1.03 14.65 11.50
C ALA A 59 1.05 14.96 9.99
N ALA A 60 2.21 14.89 9.34
CA ALA A 60 2.33 15.07 7.89
C ALA A 60 1.73 13.90 7.08
N LEU A 61 1.62 12.70 7.67
CA LEU A 61 1.07 11.51 7.02
C LEU A 61 -0.47 11.36 7.14
N ILE A 62 -1.13 12.10 8.05
CA ILE A 62 -2.54 11.91 8.44
C ILE A 62 -3.45 12.99 7.87
#